data_AF-A0A0C3QSG5-F1
#
_entry.id   AF-A0A0C3QSG5-F1
#
_cell.length_a   1.000
_cell.length_b   1.000
_cell.length_c   1.000
_cell.angle_alpha   90.00
_cell.angle_beta   90.00
_cell.angle_gamma   90.00
#
_symmetry.space_group_name_H-M   'P 1'
#
loop_
_entity.id
_entity.type
_entity.pdbx_description
1 polymer ?
#
loop_
_entity_poly.entity_id
_entity_poly.type
_entity_poly.pdbx_seq_one_letter_code
_entity_poly.pdbx_strand_id
1 'polypeptide(L)'
;MTTSTTSPAQPGPQAPPPSKSPRAGPMANEGDESDDENWHDASSGGRPGSPPPPAAPKVDEEEEPPKFTDDEIRDLLKRGDELKSQGNDCFRKSDWDGAIRLYTQALKTVPLRPREHGKGGNKPAGLSDEDVDEEDAEGQNDDTTDKAKGKEKAKAEEEPEMPKELTPLEKEVATARSVLNANLAACYVKQGKHDEAVRLCTEALADDPNYVKALHRRATANEALGTWTSLGDAEKDYKHLLELLPPSDPLRTSSTRALRSLPERIEVQKKKETDEMMGKLKDLGNSVLGKFGLSTDNFKFSPNGQGGYSMNFVR
;
A
#
# COMPACT_ATOMS: atom_id res chain seq x y z
N MET A 1 46.30 -36.63 -11.34
CA MET A 1 47.16 -35.49 -10.98
C MET A 1 47.06 -34.45 -12.08
N THR A 2 46.17 -33.48 -11.93
CA THR A 2 46.13 -32.25 -12.75
C THR A 2 45.67 -31.13 -11.83
N THR A 3 46.45 -30.06 -11.84
CA THR A 3 46.58 -29.06 -10.78
C THR A 3 45.66 -27.86 -11.01
N SER A 4 45.12 -27.33 -9.90
CA SER A 4 44.46 -26.04 -9.77
C SER A 4 45.34 -24.87 -10.24
N THR A 5 44.73 -23.83 -10.82
CA THR A 5 45.35 -22.49 -10.92
C THR A 5 44.27 -21.45 -10.70
N THR A 6 44.27 -20.91 -9.49
CA THR A 6 43.52 -19.74 -9.03
C THR A 6 44.33 -18.48 -9.39
N SER A 7 43.71 -17.49 -10.00
CA SER A 7 44.34 -16.19 -10.28
C SER A 7 43.59 -15.07 -9.53
N PRO A 8 44.30 -14.12 -8.86
CA PRO A 8 43.70 -13.16 -7.93
C PRO A 8 43.15 -11.88 -8.60
N ALA A 9 42.21 -11.26 -7.88
CA ALA A 9 41.47 -10.05 -8.19
C ALA A 9 42.33 -8.76 -8.25
N GLN A 10 41.94 -7.81 -9.10
CA GLN A 10 42.44 -6.44 -9.12
C GLN A 10 41.37 -5.43 -8.62
N PRO A 11 41.75 -4.35 -7.89
CA PRO A 11 40.83 -3.34 -7.37
C PRO A 11 40.81 -2.01 -8.18
N GLY A 12 39.62 -1.37 -8.24
CA GLY A 12 39.41 0.08 -8.42
C GLY A 12 39.27 0.59 -9.88
N PRO A 13 38.42 1.62 -10.13
CA PRO A 13 38.65 2.96 -9.57
C PRO A 13 37.45 3.64 -8.86
N GLN A 14 37.82 4.56 -7.97
CA GLN A 14 36.98 5.36 -7.07
C GLN A 14 36.12 6.41 -7.80
N ALA A 15 34.93 6.69 -7.23
CA ALA A 15 34.05 7.78 -7.63
C ALA A 15 34.55 9.16 -7.09
N PRO A 16 34.37 10.27 -7.82
CA PRO A 16 34.70 11.61 -7.34
C PRO A 16 33.64 12.18 -6.37
N PRO A 17 34.02 13.07 -5.43
CA PRO A 17 33.12 13.65 -4.45
C PRO A 17 32.25 14.79 -5.01
N PRO A 18 31.07 15.09 -4.41
CA PRO A 18 30.18 16.15 -4.87
C PRO A 18 30.68 17.57 -4.52
N SER A 19 30.55 18.48 -5.48
CA SER A 19 30.85 19.90 -5.39
C SER A 19 29.84 20.66 -4.52
N LYS A 20 30.34 21.43 -3.55
CA LYS A 20 29.56 22.38 -2.75
C LYS A 20 29.39 23.69 -3.52
N SER A 21 28.14 24.13 -3.72
CA SER A 21 27.82 25.49 -4.17
C SER A 21 27.40 26.36 -2.97
N PRO A 22 27.74 27.67 -2.94
CA PRO A 22 27.58 28.50 -1.77
C PRO A 22 26.25 29.28 -1.72
N ARG A 23 25.67 29.24 -0.52
CA ARG A 23 24.87 30.24 0.23
C ARG A 23 24.78 31.66 -0.39
N ALA A 24 23.55 32.09 -0.69
CA ALA A 24 23.18 33.50 -0.85
C ALA A 24 22.61 34.04 0.48
N GLY A 25 23.03 35.23 0.88
CA GLY A 25 22.59 35.92 2.11
C GLY A 25 21.33 36.77 1.92
N PRO A 26 20.75 37.30 3.02
CA PRO A 26 19.51 38.07 2.99
C PRO A 26 19.75 39.57 2.81
N MET A 27 18.84 40.25 2.11
CA MET A 27 18.72 41.71 2.08
C MET A 27 17.66 42.17 3.09
N ALA A 28 18.13 43.02 4.01
CA ALA A 28 17.41 44.06 4.74
C ALA A 28 16.67 45.02 3.78
N ASN A 29 15.76 45.93 4.14
CA ASN A 29 14.93 46.32 5.29
C ASN A 29 14.26 47.64 4.80
N GLU A 30 13.29 48.15 5.57
CA GLU A 30 12.77 49.54 5.54
C GLU A 30 11.83 49.86 4.38
N GLY A 31 10.68 50.49 4.58
CA GLY A 31 10.08 51.12 5.75
C GLY A 31 8.81 51.89 5.31
N ASP A 32 8.19 52.54 6.28
CA ASP A 32 7.15 53.59 6.14
C ASP A 32 5.75 53.14 5.66
N GLU A 33 4.63 53.69 6.16
CA GLU A 33 4.38 54.89 6.94
C GLU A 33 2.98 54.74 7.57
N SER A 34 2.76 55.47 8.66
CA SER A 34 1.55 55.58 9.48
C SER A 34 0.34 56.19 8.75
N ASP A 35 -0.87 55.83 9.20
CA ASP A 35 -1.97 56.80 9.33
C ASP A 35 -2.92 56.39 10.47
N ASP A 36 -2.86 57.17 11.55
CA ASP A 36 -3.81 57.25 12.64
C ASP A 36 -5.07 58.00 12.17
N GLU A 37 -6.28 57.47 12.34
CA GLU A 37 -7.45 58.33 12.59
C GLU A 37 -8.50 57.69 13.52
N ASN A 38 -8.59 58.32 14.68
CA ASN A 38 -9.81 58.83 15.32
C ASN A 38 -10.77 57.87 16.04
N TRP A 39 -10.75 58.03 17.37
CA TRP A 39 -11.59 57.40 18.38
C TRP A 39 -12.69 58.39 18.79
N HIS A 40 -13.97 58.03 18.63
CA HIS A 40 -15.06 58.72 19.32
C HIS A 40 -15.92 57.73 20.13
N ASP A 41 -15.93 58.02 21.42
CA ASP A 41 -16.73 57.46 22.51
C ASP A 41 -18.22 57.78 22.35
N ALA A 42 -19.09 56.78 22.50
CA ALA A 42 -20.49 56.98 22.83
C ALA A 42 -21.06 55.74 23.55
N SER A 43 -21.35 55.95 24.83
CA SER A 43 -21.96 55.02 25.76
C SER A 43 -23.45 54.78 25.48
N SER A 44 -23.94 53.64 25.99
CA SER A 44 -25.34 53.28 26.34
C SER A 44 -26.33 52.89 25.23
N GLY A 45 -26.81 51.64 25.28
CA GLY A 45 -27.98 51.18 24.53
C GLY A 45 -28.07 49.65 24.45
N GLY A 46 -29.12 49.05 25.02
CA GLY A 46 -29.25 47.61 25.23
C GLY A 46 -29.24 46.73 23.98
N ARG A 47 -28.73 45.51 24.14
CA ARG A 47 -28.79 44.43 23.14
C ARG A 47 -30.23 43.88 23.03
N PRO A 48 -30.87 43.92 21.85
CA PRO A 48 -31.90 42.95 21.52
C PRO A 48 -31.23 41.63 21.10
N GLY A 49 -31.72 40.49 21.62
CA GLY A 49 -31.17 39.17 21.33
C GLY A 49 -31.22 38.82 19.84
N SER A 50 -30.14 38.24 19.33
CA SER A 50 -30.06 37.72 17.97
C SER A 50 -31.08 36.58 17.76
N PRO A 51 -31.79 36.52 16.63
CA PRO A 51 -32.61 35.36 16.28
C PRO A 51 -31.72 34.11 16.06
N PRO A 52 -32.24 32.90 16.30
CA PRO A 52 -31.48 31.67 16.04
C PRO A 52 -31.09 31.58 14.56
N PRO A 53 -29.92 31.02 14.23
CA PRO A 53 -29.50 30.88 12.84
C PRO A 53 -30.51 30.02 12.06
N PRO A 54 -30.73 30.31 10.76
CA PRO A 54 -31.62 29.51 9.92
C PRO A 54 -31.14 28.06 9.91
N ALA A 55 -32.10 27.14 9.94
CA ALA A 55 -31.86 25.70 9.89
C ALA A 55 -30.90 25.37 8.75
N ALA A 56 -29.85 24.62 9.08
CA ALA A 56 -28.87 24.13 8.12
C ALA A 56 -29.59 23.49 6.91
N PRO A 57 -29.12 23.74 5.67
CA PRO A 57 -29.66 23.07 4.51
C PRO A 57 -29.60 21.56 4.72
N LYS A 58 -30.73 20.93 4.42
CA LYS A 58 -30.92 19.49 4.53
C LYS A 58 -29.97 18.78 3.56
N VAL A 59 -29.23 17.81 4.12
CA VAL A 59 -28.62 16.63 3.48
C VAL A 59 -28.09 16.86 2.06
N ASP A 60 -26.76 16.95 1.98
CA ASP A 60 -26.03 16.66 0.75
C ASP A 60 -26.55 15.33 0.20
N GLU A 61 -27.26 15.39 -0.93
CA GLU A 61 -27.48 14.24 -1.79
C GLU A 61 -26.07 13.77 -2.19
N GLU A 62 -25.67 12.59 -1.72
CA GLU A 62 -24.47 11.92 -2.21
C GLU A 62 -24.64 11.75 -3.72
N GLU A 63 -24.00 12.62 -4.52
CA GLU A 63 -24.00 12.49 -5.97
C GLU A 63 -23.35 11.14 -6.33
N GLU A 64 -24.18 10.17 -6.71
CA GLU A 64 -23.69 8.94 -7.31
C GLU A 64 -22.79 9.30 -8.50
N PRO A 65 -21.62 8.67 -8.65
CA PRO A 65 -20.66 9.01 -9.70
C PRO A 65 -21.37 9.00 -11.06
N PRO A 66 -21.00 9.90 -12.00
CA PRO A 66 -21.68 10.04 -13.27
C PRO A 66 -21.69 8.68 -13.96
N LYS A 67 -22.89 8.09 -14.06
CA LYS A 67 -23.10 6.79 -14.69
C LYS A 67 -22.89 7.00 -16.18
N PHE A 68 -21.71 6.63 -16.67
CA PHE A 68 -21.49 6.49 -18.11
C PHE A 68 -22.64 5.67 -18.70
N THR A 69 -23.16 6.11 -19.83
CA THR A 69 -24.11 5.32 -20.60
C THR A 69 -23.43 4.05 -21.13
N ASP A 70 -24.21 3.00 -21.38
CA ASP A 70 -23.69 1.76 -21.96
C ASP A 70 -22.87 1.98 -23.25
N ASP A 71 -23.31 2.92 -24.09
CA ASP A 71 -22.62 3.25 -25.34
C ASP A 71 -21.29 3.96 -25.09
N GLU A 72 -21.24 4.88 -24.12
CA GLU A 72 -19.98 5.49 -23.68
C GLU A 72 -19.02 4.45 -23.11
N ILE A 73 -19.50 3.52 -22.29
CA ILE A 73 -18.68 2.44 -21.73
C ILE A 73 -18.09 1.58 -22.87
N ARG A 74 -18.89 1.22 -23.87
CA ARG A 74 -18.42 0.47 -25.05
C ARG A 74 -17.35 1.23 -25.81
N ASP A 75 -17.49 2.55 -25.98
CA ASP A 75 -16.51 3.36 -26.68
C ASP A 75 -15.22 3.55 -25.87
N LEU A 76 -15.32 3.67 -24.54
CA LEU A 76 -14.17 3.66 -23.64
C LEU A 76 -13.42 2.33 -23.67
N LEU A 77 -14.15 1.20 -23.72
CA LEU A 77 -13.55 -0.13 -23.86
C LEU A 77 -12.81 -0.28 -25.18
N LYS A 78 -13.40 0.14 -26.31
CA LYS A 78 -12.72 0.14 -27.61
C LYS A 78 -11.43 0.96 -27.58
N ARG A 79 -11.47 2.16 -26.97
CA ARG A 79 -10.31 3.04 -26.86
C ARG A 79 -9.23 2.43 -25.95
N GLY A 80 -9.63 1.83 -24.84
CA GLY A 80 -8.73 1.08 -23.95
C GLY A 80 -8.04 -0.08 -24.68
N ASP A 81 -8.77 -0.79 -25.53
CA ASP A 81 -8.26 -1.93 -26.30
C ASP A 81 -7.27 -1.53 -27.41
N GLU A 82 -7.49 -0.38 -28.04
CA GLU A 82 -6.54 0.21 -28.99
C GLU A 82 -5.22 0.58 -28.29
N LEU A 83 -5.29 1.29 -27.16
CA LEU A 83 -4.12 1.64 -26.34
C LEU A 83 -3.40 0.39 -25.81
N LYS A 84 -4.15 -0.63 -25.38
CA LYS A 84 -3.61 -1.95 -24.98
C LYS A 84 -2.85 -2.59 -26.14
N SER A 85 -3.37 -2.52 -27.37
CA SER A 85 -2.73 -3.11 -28.54
C SER A 85 -1.42 -2.41 -28.87
N GLN A 86 -1.39 -1.09 -28.82
CA GLN A 86 -0.15 -0.30 -28.94
C GLN A 86 0.85 -0.63 -27.82
N GLY A 87 0.37 -0.78 -26.58
CA GLY A 87 1.19 -1.20 -25.44
C GLY A 87 1.79 -2.58 -25.62
N ASN A 88 1.04 -3.53 -26.20
CA ASN A 88 1.53 -4.86 -26.54
C ASN A 88 2.66 -4.79 -27.58
N ASP A 89 2.60 -3.86 -28.53
CA ASP A 89 3.67 -3.67 -29.52
C ASP A 89 4.95 -3.12 -28.90
N CYS A 90 4.84 -2.14 -28.00
CA CYS A 90 5.99 -1.70 -27.17
C CYS A 90 6.56 -2.86 -26.36
N PHE A 91 5.69 -3.66 -25.72
CA PHE A 91 6.11 -4.83 -24.93
C PHE A 91 6.87 -5.86 -25.77
N ARG A 92 6.39 -6.16 -26.99
CA ARG A 92 7.07 -7.08 -27.93
C ARG A 92 8.45 -6.55 -28.34
N LYS A 93 8.60 -5.23 -28.45
CA LYS A 93 9.88 -4.57 -28.74
C LYS A 93 10.79 -4.43 -27.52
N SER A 94 10.40 -4.97 -26.36
CA SER A 94 11.09 -4.79 -25.08
C SER A 94 11.19 -3.33 -24.60
N ASP A 95 10.38 -2.43 -25.18
CA ASP A 95 10.18 -1.07 -24.68
C ASP A 95 9.18 -1.10 -23.52
N TRP A 96 9.67 -1.49 -22.34
CA TRP A 96 8.85 -1.68 -21.15
C TRP A 96 8.24 -0.35 -20.68
N ASP A 97 8.98 0.75 -20.76
CA ASP A 97 8.51 2.06 -20.33
C ASP A 97 7.45 2.61 -21.28
N GLY A 98 7.61 2.43 -22.60
CA GLY A 98 6.56 2.72 -23.57
C GLY A 98 5.31 1.89 -23.36
N ALA A 99 5.46 0.60 -23.08
CA ALA A 99 4.34 -0.29 -22.76
C ALA A 99 3.62 0.15 -21.48
N ILE A 100 4.36 0.51 -20.42
CA ILE A 100 3.82 1.03 -19.16
C ILE A 100 2.97 2.28 -19.42
N ARG A 101 3.50 3.27 -20.14
CA ARG A 101 2.75 4.50 -20.44
C ARG A 101 1.41 4.20 -21.13
N LEU A 102 1.42 3.33 -22.14
CA LEU A 102 0.23 2.98 -22.92
C LEU A 102 -0.79 2.17 -22.12
N TYR A 103 -0.35 1.19 -21.32
CA TYR A 103 -1.26 0.43 -20.45
C TYR A 103 -1.85 1.31 -19.34
N THR A 104 -1.05 2.20 -18.74
CA THR A 104 -1.55 3.17 -17.75
C THR A 104 -2.58 4.11 -18.37
N GLN A 105 -2.36 4.59 -19.59
CA GLN A 105 -3.33 5.41 -20.30
C GLN A 105 -4.62 4.63 -20.63
N ALA A 106 -4.50 3.37 -21.04
CA ALA A 106 -5.65 2.48 -21.26
C ALA A 106 -6.47 2.32 -19.97
N LEU A 107 -5.80 2.08 -18.83
CA LEU A 107 -6.46 1.90 -17.54
C LEU A 107 -7.19 3.17 -17.07
N LYS A 108 -6.64 4.36 -17.35
CA LYS A 108 -7.31 5.64 -17.08
C LYS A 108 -8.55 5.88 -17.97
N THR A 109 -8.64 5.19 -19.09
CA THR A 109 -9.76 5.31 -20.05
C THR A 109 -10.92 4.41 -19.66
N VAL A 110 -10.64 3.20 -19.15
CA VAL A 110 -11.66 2.23 -18.75
C VAL A 110 -12.31 2.67 -17.43
N PRO A 111 -13.64 2.57 -17.27
CA PRO A 111 -14.32 2.92 -16.03
C PRO A 111 -13.71 2.24 -14.80
N LEU A 112 -13.61 2.99 -13.70
CA LEU A 112 -13.02 2.49 -12.45
C LEU A 112 -13.90 1.41 -11.82
N ARG A 113 -13.29 0.57 -10.98
CA ARG A 113 -14.04 -0.35 -10.13
C ARG A 113 -14.94 0.46 -9.19
N PRO A 114 -16.25 0.19 -9.11
CA PRO A 114 -17.11 0.83 -8.11
C PRO A 114 -16.53 0.59 -6.72
N ARG A 115 -16.44 1.64 -5.90
CA ARG A 115 -16.06 1.47 -4.49
C ARG A 115 -17.23 0.83 -3.77
N GLU A 116 -17.00 -0.32 -3.14
CA GLU A 116 -17.95 -0.86 -2.18
C GLU A 116 -17.99 0.11 -0.99
N HIS A 117 -19.12 0.78 -0.78
CA HIS A 117 -19.33 1.64 0.36
C HIS A 117 -19.42 0.76 1.61
N GLY A 118 -18.30 0.61 2.32
CA GLY A 118 -18.28 -0.08 3.61
C GLY A 118 -17.19 -1.13 3.77
N LYS A 119 -15.93 -0.69 3.87
CA LYS A 119 -14.91 -1.18 4.82
C LYS A 119 -13.63 -0.39 4.57
N GLY A 120 -13.20 0.37 5.58
CA GLY A 120 -11.95 1.11 5.56
C GLY A 120 -10.78 0.19 5.15
N GLY A 121 -10.15 0.53 4.03
CA GLY A 121 -9.03 -0.21 3.47
C GLY A 121 -8.24 0.69 2.55
N ASN A 122 -7.05 1.08 3.02
CA ASN A 122 -5.95 1.78 2.36
C ASN A 122 -6.29 2.81 1.26
N LYS A 123 -6.00 4.08 1.54
CA LYS A 123 -5.69 5.07 0.50
C LYS A 123 -4.65 4.48 -0.46
N PRO A 124 -4.81 4.59 -1.78
CA PRO A 124 -3.73 4.28 -2.71
C PRO A 124 -2.58 5.25 -2.40
N ALA A 125 -1.44 4.71 -1.99
CA ALA A 125 -0.22 5.49 -1.85
C ALA A 125 0.23 5.97 -3.23
N GLY A 126 0.16 7.29 -3.44
CA GLY A 126 1.11 8.07 -4.22
C GLY A 126 1.11 7.90 -5.74
N LEU A 127 0.22 8.63 -6.42
CA LEU A 127 0.69 9.58 -7.43
C LEU A 127 0.77 10.92 -6.68
N SER A 128 1.98 11.40 -6.43
CA SER A 128 2.24 12.64 -5.72
C SER A 128 1.93 13.84 -6.62
N ASP A 129 0.99 14.68 -6.20
CA ASP A 129 1.05 16.12 -6.47
C ASP A 129 1.41 16.82 -5.15
N GLU A 130 2.28 17.80 -5.29
CA GLU A 130 3.01 18.53 -4.25
C GLU A 130 2.12 19.54 -3.51
N ASP A 131 2.57 19.86 -2.29
CA ASP A 131 2.35 21.05 -1.45
C ASP A 131 0.95 21.31 -0.82
N VAL A 132 0.92 21.39 0.51
CA VAL A 132 0.64 22.62 1.31
C VAL A 132 0.68 22.30 2.82
N ASP A 133 1.67 22.92 3.45
CA ASP A 133 1.79 23.49 4.81
C ASP A 133 1.45 22.69 6.08
N GLU A 134 2.54 22.42 6.81
CA GLU A 134 2.68 22.32 8.26
C GLU A 134 2.18 23.58 8.97
N GLU A 135 1.38 23.42 10.03
CA GLU A 135 1.56 24.22 11.26
C GLU A 135 1.16 23.41 12.51
N ASP A 136 1.94 23.67 13.54
CA ASP A 136 2.08 22.98 14.81
C ASP A 136 0.86 23.08 15.76
N ALA A 137 0.68 22.05 16.59
CA ALA A 137 0.24 22.25 17.97
C ALA A 137 0.66 21.08 18.87
N GLU A 138 1.42 21.43 19.91
CA GLU A 138 2.02 20.57 20.92
C GLU A 138 1.01 19.91 21.88
N GLY A 139 1.43 18.75 22.42
CA GLY A 139 1.30 18.41 23.84
C GLY A 139 -0.09 18.07 24.41
N GLN A 140 -0.31 16.80 24.79
CA GLN A 140 -0.08 16.31 26.16
C GLN A 140 -0.65 14.90 26.35
N ASN A 141 0.16 14.04 26.96
CA ASN A 141 -0.25 12.76 27.51
C ASN A 141 -1.08 13.00 28.77
N ASP A 142 -2.25 12.37 28.89
CA ASP A 142 -2.85 12.09 30.20
C ASP A 142 -3.39 10.66 30.24
N ASP A 143 -2.87 9.95 31.23
CA ASP A 143 -3.24 8.64 31.70
C ASP A 143 -4.44 8.80 32.62
N THR A 144 -5.60 8.21 32.30
CA THR A 144 -6.55 7.83 33.35
C THR A 144 -7.43 6.66 32.93
N THR A 145 -7.36 5.64 33.77
CA THR A 145 -8.27 4.48 33.84
C THR A 145 -9.54 4.89 34.59
N ASP A 146 -10.74 4.77 34.00
CA ASP A 146 -11.92 4.35 34.77
C ASP A 146 -13.10 3.86 33.92
N LYS A 147 -13.94 3.09 34.62
CA LYS A 147 -14.99 2.16 34.23
C LYS A 147 -16.15 2.71 33.39
N ALA A 148 -16.55 1.84 32.47
CA ALA A 148 -17.93 1.36 32.23
C ALA A 148 -19.10 2.34 32.42
N LYS A 149 -19.77 2.67 31.31
CA LYS A 149 -21.24 2.62 31.24
C LYS A 149 -21.70 2.40 29.80
N GLY A 150 -22.45 1.32 29.61
CA GLY A 150 -23.01 0.94 28.33
C GLY A 150 -23.93 2.03 27.76
N LYS A 151 -23.81 2.24 26.46
CA LYS A 151 -24.89 2.73 25.60
C LYS A 151 -25.09 1.66 24.53
N GLU A 152 -26.16 0.89 24.67
CA GLU A 152 -26.73 0.11 23.58
C GLU A 152 -27.00 1.08 22.42
N LYS A 153 -26.13 1.01 21.41
CA LYS A 153 -26.41 1.57 20.10
C LYS A 153 -27.28 0.52 19.42
N ALA A 154 -28.56 0.85 19.23
CA ALA A 154 -29.47 0.04 18.44
C ALA A 154 -28.80 -0.23 17.09
N LYS A 155 -28.39 -1.48 16.89
CA LYS A 155 -27.90 -1.99 15.63
C LYS A 155 -29.14 -2.06 14.75
N ALA A 156 -29.31 -1.06 13.88
CA ALA A 156 -30.16 -1.23 12.72
C ALA A 156 -29.61 -2.46 12.01
N GLU A 157 -30.43 -3.52 11.97
CA GLU A 157 -30.16 -4.69 11.16
C GLU A 157 -30.27 -4.20 9.72
N GLU A 158 -29.15 -3.75 9.16
CA GLU A 158 -28.96 -3.71 7.71
C GLU A 158 -29.22 -5.13 7.23
N GLU A 159 -30.31 -5.29 6.46
CA GLU A 159 -30.52 -6.50 5.71
C GLU A 159 -29.24 -6.77 4.91
N PRO A 160 -28.72 -8.01 4.90
CA PRO A 160 -27.54 -8.31 4.11
C PRO A 160 -27.88 -8.04 2.64
N GLU A 161 -27.37 -6.91 2.10
CA GLU A 161 -27.46 -6.64 0.68
C GLU A 161 -26.84 -7.84 -0.05
N MET A 162 -27.68 -8.55 -0.81
CA MET A 162 -27.20 -9.64 -1.66
C MET A 162 -26.13 -9.08 -2.59
N PRO A 163 -25.05 -9.82 -2.88
CA PRO A 163 -24.03 -9.36 -3.83
C PRO A 163 -24.73 -8.99 -5.14
N LYS A 164 -24.68 -7.70 -5.52
CA LYS A 164 -25.25 -7.24 -6.79
C LYS A 164 -24.48 -7.96 -7.90
N GLU A 165 -25.17 -8.85 -8.63
CA GLU A 165 -24.55 -9.56 -9.74
C GLU A 165 -24.20 -8.54 -10.84
N LEU A 166 -22.92 -8.48 -11.22
CA LEU A 166 -22.47 -7.57 -12.26
C LEU A 166 -23.20 -7.86 -13.58
N THR A 167 -23.61 -6.80 -14.27
CA THR A 167 -24.11 -6.85 -15.65
C THR A 167 -23.03 -7.40 -16.59
N PRO A 168 -23.41 -7.91 -17.78
CA PRO A 168 -22.42 -8.37 -18.77
C PRO A 168 -21.41 -7.29 -19.14
N LEU A 169 -21.83 -6.03 -19.23
CA LEU A 169 -20.97 -4.90 -19.56
C LEU A 169 -19.99 -4.58 -18.42
N GLU A 170 -20.45 -4.60 -17.17
CA GLU A 170 -19.56 -4.42 -16.00
C GLU A 170 -18.55 -5.56 -15.88
N LYS A 171 -18.94 -6.80 -16.20
CA LYS A 171 -18.04 -7.96 -16.29
C LYS A 171 -16.97 -7.75 -17.37
N GLU A 172 -17.33 -7.18 -18.52
CA GLU A 172 -16.39 -6.84 -19.60
C GLU A 172 -15.41 -5.75 -19.15
N VAL A 173 -15.88 -4.70 -18.47
CA VAL A 173 -15.04 -3.65 -17.89
C VAL A 173 -14.08 -4.22 -16.84
N ALA A 174 -14.57 -5.06 -15.92
CA ALA A 174 -13.72 -5.72 -14.94
C ALA A 174 -12.64 -6.59 -15.61
N THR A 175 -13.02 -7.35 -16.63
CA THR A 175 -12.08 -8.17 -17.41
C THR A 175 -11.02 -7.30 -18.08
N ALA A 176 -11.41 -6.18 -18.71
CA ALA A 176 -10.48 -5.25 -19.34
C ALA A 176 -9.48 -4.66 -18.33
N ARG A 177 -9.96 -4.20 -17.16
CA ARG A 177 -9.09 -3.71 -16.08
C ARG A 177 -8.13 -4.79 -15.59
N SER A 178 -8.60 -6.02 -15.40
CA SER A 178 -7.78 -7.13 -14.95
C SER A 178 -6.64 -7.44 -15.94
N VAL A 179 -6.96 -7.51 -17.24
CA VAL A 179 -5.98 -7.72 -18.31
C VAL A 179 -4.95 -6.59 -18.36
N LEU A 180 -5.38 -5.33 -18.28
CA LEU A 180 -4.50 -4.17 -18.30
C LEU A 180 -3.54 -4.16 -17.12
N ASN A 181 -4.05 -4.35 -15.89
CA ASN A 181 -3.23 -4.45 -14.69
C ASN A 181 -2.22 -5.60 -14.77
N ALA A 182 -2.63 -6.77 -15.24
CA ALA A 182 -1.69 -7.89 -15.39
C ALA A 182 -0.61 -7.64 -16.45
N ASN A 183 -0.94 -6.97 -17.56
CA ASN A 183 0.03 -6.59 -18.58
C ASN A 183 1.01 -5.54 -18.07
N LEU A 184 0.53 -4.58 -17.28
CA LEU A 184 1.37 -3.62 -16.60
C LEU A 184 2.31 -4.32 -15.60
N ALA A 185 1.79 -5.25 -14.80
CA ALA A 185 2.59 -6.09 -13.91
C ALA A 185 3.68 -6.87 -14.66
N ALA A 186 3.38 -7.38 -15.86
CA ALA A 186 4.36 -8.07 -16.70
C ALA A 186 5.54 -7.17 -17.08
N CYS A 187 5.31 -5.87 -17.30
CA CYS A 187 6.36 -4.90 -17.57
C CYS A 187 7.26 -4.74 -16.33
N TYR A 188 6.66 -4.58 -15.15
CA TYR A 188 7.40 -4.43 -13.89
C TYR A 188 8.19 -5.69 -13.52
N VAL A 189 7.66 -6.90 -13.80
CA VAL A 189 8.42 -8.16 -13.68
C VAL A 189 9.65 -8.13 -14.59
N LYS A 190 9.54 -7.62 -15.82
CA LYS A 190 10.69 -7.49 -16.75
C LYS A 190 11.73 -6.46 -16.28
N GLN A 191 11.31 -5.46 -15.51
CA GLN A 191 12.21 -4.48 -14.89
C GLN A 191 12.80 -4.95 -13.54
N GLY A 192 12.38 -6.10 -13.00
CA GLY A 192 12.80 -6.59 -11.68
C GLY A 192 12.14 -5.86 -10.50
N LYS A 193 11.12 -5.03 -10.75
CA LYS A 193 10.34 -4.31 -9.72
C LYS A 193 9.19 -5.19 -9.24
N HIS A 194 9.53 -6.18 -8.40
CA HIS A 194 8.60 -7.25 -8.01
C HIS A 194 7.47 -6.78 -7.08
N ASP A 195 7.74 -5.78 -6.25
CA ASP A 195 6.78 -5.09 -5.39
C ASP A 195 5.62 -4.45 -6.19
N GLU A 196 5.95 -3.67 -7.22
CA GLU A 196 4.94 -3.08 -8.11
C GLU A 196 4.16 -4.14 -8.89
N ALA A 197 4.85 -5.21 -9.32
CA ALA A 197 4.19 -6.32 -9.99
C ALA A 197 3.16 -7.02 -9.08
N VAL A 198 3.48 -7.26 -7.81
CA VAL A 198 2.56 -7.85 -6.83
C VAL A 198 1.34 -6.95 -6.61
N ARG A 199 1.56 -5.64 -6.46
CA ARG A 199 0.47 -4.65 -6.29
C ARG A 199 -0.48 -4.68 -7.48
N LEU A 200 0.04 -4.60 -8.69
CA LEU A 200 -0.77 -4.60 -9.91
C LEU A 200 -1.47 -5.95 -10.17
N CYS A 201 -0.82 -7.08 -9.90
CA CYS A 201 -1.50 -8.36 -9.97
C CYS A 201 -2.60 -8.49 -8.92
N THR A 202 -2.44 -7.88 -7.74
CA THR A 202 -3.50 -7.84 -6.73
C THR A 202 -4.69 -7.03 -7.21
N GLU A 203 -4.46 -5.87 -7.86
CA GLU A 203 -5.53 -5.13 -8.51
C GLU A 203 -6.19 -5.92 -9.64
N ALA A 204 -5.43 -6.67 -10.43
CA ALA A 204 -6.00 -7.52 -11.47
C ALA A 204 -6.92 -8.61 -10.88
N LEU A 205 -6.50 -9.23 -9.79
CA LEU A 205 -7.23 -10.31 -9.12
C LEU A 205 -8.43 -9.82 -8.31
N ALA A 206 -8.47 -8.54 -7.96
CA ALA A 206 -9.65 -7.92 -7.38
C ALA A 206 -10.77 -7.71 -8.41
N ASP A 207 -10.45 -7.64 -9.71
CA ASP A 207 -11.46 -7.63 -10.79
C ASP A 207 -11.78 -9.05 -11.32
N ASP A 208 -10.77 -9.91 -11.47
CA ASP A 208 -10.93 -11.31 -11.88
C ASP A 208 -10.08 -12.23 -10.99
N PRO A 209 -10.66 -12.82 -9.92
CA PRO A 209 -9.96 -13.69 -8.97
C PRO A 209 -9.37 -14.96 -9.60
N ASN A 210 -9.86 -15.37 -10.77
CA ASN A 210 -9.44 -16.59 -11.45
C ASN A 210 -8.50 -16.30 -12.62
N TYR A 211 -7.98 -15.07 -12.71
CA TYR A 211 -7.10 -14.72 -13.81
C TYR A 211 -5.72 -15.38 -13.70
N VAL A 212 -5.58 -16.52 -14.39
CA VAL A 212 -4.39 -17.39 -14.39
C VAL A 212 -3.08 -16.63 -14.58
N LYS A 213 -3.02 -15.66 -15.50
CA LYS A 213 -1.80 -14.89 -15.76
C LYS A 213 -1.42 -13.99 -14.58
N ALA A 214 -2.39 -13.38 -13.92
CA ALA A 214 -2.15 -12.53 -12.77
C ALA A 214 -1.73 -13.37 -11.54
N LEU A 215 -2.40 -14.50 -11.27
CA LEU A 215 -2.00 -15.44 -10.20
C LEU A 215 -0.55 -15.89 -10.37
N HIS A 216 -0.18 -16.36 -11.56
CA HIS A 216 1.17 -16.85 -11.80
C HIS A 216 2.23 -15.75 -11.70
N ARG A 217 1.95 -14.55 -12.23
CA ARG A 217 2.87 -13.40 -12.11
C ARG A 217 3.02 -12.95 -10.66
N ARG A 218 1.93 -12.93 -9.88
CA ARG A 218 1.99 -12.58 -8.46
C ARG A 218 2.78 -13.61 -7.66
N ALA A 219 2.55 -14.91 -7.88
CA ALA A 219 3.30 -15.98 -7.23
C ALA A 219 4.81 -15.87 -7.51
N THR A 220 5.19 -15.71 -8.78
CA THR A 220 6.60 -15.59 -9.18
C THR A 220 7.26 -14.32 -8.65
N ALA A 221 6.55 -13.18 -8.63
CA ALA A 221 7.06 -11.94 -8.05
C ALA A 221 7.23 -12.05 -6.52
N ASN A 222 6.27 -12.68 -5.84
CA ASN A 222 6.33 -12.95 -4.40
C ASN A 222 7.48 -13.91 -4.02
N GLU A 223 7.77 -14.90 -4.86
CA GLU A 223 8.94 -15.76 -4.69
C GLU A 223 10.26 -14.98 -4.82
N ALA A 224 10.30 -13.98 -5.70
CA ALA A 224 11.46 -13.12 -5.88
C ALA A 224 11.66 -12.14 -4.70
N LEU A 225 10.57 -11.66 -4.09
CA LEU A 225 10.64 -10.86 -2.85
C LEU A 225 11.17 -11.67 -1.66
N GLY A 226 10.82 -12.95 -1.58
CA GLY A 226 11.45 -13.90 -0.66
C GLY A 226 11.21 -13.68 0.84
N THR A 227 10.36 -12.73 1.23
CA THR A 227 9.91 -12.54 2.62
C THR A 227 9.00 -13.70 3.06
N TRP A 228 8.90 -13.98 4.35
CA TRP A 228 8.05 -15.09 4.80
C TRP A 228 6.57 -14.90 4.41
N THR A 229 6.07 -13.66 4.43
CA THR A 229 4.71 -13.31 4.01
C THR A 229 4.54 -13.49 2.51
N SER A 230 5.45 -12.97 1.69
CA SER A 230 5.37 -13.09 0.23
C SER A 230 5.44 -14.56 -0.20
N LEU A 231 6.31 -15.37 0.39
CA LEU A 231 6.38 -16.81 0.11
C LEU A 231 5.07 -17.54 0.47
N GLY A 232 4.44 -17.16 1.59
CA GLY A 232 3.12 -17.68 1.96
C GLY A 232 2.03 -17.30 0.95
N ASP A 233 2.06 -16.08 0.43
CA ASP A 233 1.11 -15.64 -0.61
C ASP A 233 1.37 -16.31 -1.96
N ALA A 234 2.63 -16.54 -2.33
CA ALA A 234 2.98 -17.34 -3.51
C ALA A 234 2.46 -18.78 -3.41
N GLU A 235 2.53 -19.39 -2.22
CA GLU A 235 2.00 -20.73 -1.98
C GLU A 235 0.48 -20.79 -2.23
N LYS A 236 -0.28 -19.78 -1.75
CA LYS A 236 -1.73 -19.68 -1.99
C LYS A 236 -2.03 -19.55 -3.48
N ASP A 237 -1.32 -18.68 -4.19
CA ASP A 237 -1.53 -18.44 -5.62
C ASP A 237 -1.25 -19.72 -6.45
N TYR A 238 -0.19 -20.47 -6.13
CA TYR A 238 0.09 -21.72 -6.81
C TYR A 238 -0.94 -22.81 -6.52
N LYS A 239 -1.46 -22.90 -5.29
CA LYS A 239 -2.56 -23.81 -4.96
C LYS A 239 -3.81 -23.48 -5.79
N HIS A 240 -4.18 -22.20 -5.84
CA HIS A 240 -5.32 -21.73 -6.63
C HIS A 240 -5.14 -22.02 -8.12
N LEU A 241 -3.95 -21.80 -8.68
CA LEU A 241 -3.63 -22.19 -10.05
C LEU A 241 -3.85 -23.68 -10.31
N LEU A 242 -3.48 -24.56 -9.38
CA LEU A 242 -3.71 -26.00 -9.55
C LEU A 242 -5.19 -26.40 -9.47
N GLU A 243 -6.06 -25.56 -8.93
CA GLU A 243 -7.51 -25.76 -8.95
C GLU A 243 -8.12 -25.34 -10.29
N LEU A 244 -7.58 -24.27 -10.90
CA LEU A 244 -8.08 -23.71 -12.17
C LEU A 244 -7.55 -24.42 -13.42
N LEU A 245 -6.32 -24.92 -13.39
CA LEU A 245 -5.63 -25.39 -14.59
C LEU A 245 -5.97 -26.84 -14.95
N PRO A 246 -6.22 -27.16 -16.23
CA PRO A 246 -6.45 -28.53 -16.68
C PRO A 246 -5.18 -29.38 -16.49
N PRO A 247 -5.28 -30.70 -16.25
CA PRO A 247 -4.13 -31.57 -15.96
C PRO A 247 -3.00 -31.54 -16.99
N SER A 248 -3.30 -31.20 -18.25
CA SER A 248 -2.34 -31.11 -19.35
C SER A 248 -1.58 -29.77 -19.42
N ASP A 249 -1.95 -28.78 -18.61
CA ASP A 249 -1.35 -27.45 -18.70
C ASP A 249 0.12 -27.48 -18.20
N PRO A 250 1.10 -26.99 -19.00
CA PRO A 250 2.51 -26.94 -18.60
C PRO A 250 2.76 -26.16 -17.30
N LEU A 251 1.92 -25.17 -17.00
CA LEU A 251 2.03 -24.33 -15.81
C LEU A 251 1.83 -25.15 -14.53
N ARG A 252 1.07 -26.25 -14.58
CA ARG A 252 0.89 -27.16 -13.42
C ARG A 252 2.21 -27.77 -12.98
N THR A 253 3.08 -28.13 -13.91
CA THR A 253 4.38 -28.72 -13.58
C THR A 253 5.26 -27.71 -12.84
N SER A 254 5.33 -26.47 -13.32
CA SER A 254 6.07 -25.40 -12.63
C SER A 254 5.49 -25.06 -11.26
N SER A 255 4.15 -24.94 -11.15
CA SER A 255 3.47 -24.64 -9.89
C SER A 255 3.67 -25.75 -8.86
N THR A 256 3.55 -27.02 -9.27
CA THR A 256 3.78 -28.18 -8.39
C THR A 256 5.22 -28.22 -7.90
N ARG A 257 6.19 -27.92 -8.77
CA ARG A 257 7.60 -27.85 -8.38
C ARG A 257 7.86 -26.75 -7.37
N ALA A 258 7.27 -25.56 -7.55
CA ALA A 258 7.38 -24.46 -6.59
C ALA A 258 6.78 -24.83 -5.23
N LEU A 259 5.58 -25.42 -5.21
CA LEU A 259 4.92 -25.87 -3.97
C LEU A 259 5.71 -26.91 -3.18
N ARG A 260 6.60 -27.69 -3.83
CA ARG A 260 7.46 -28.64 -3.11
C ARG A 260 8.54 -27.96 -2.25
N SER A 261 9.04 -26.80 -2.68
CA SER A 261 10.13 -26.10 -1.97
C SER A 261 9.65 -24.96 -1.08
N LEU A 262 8.46 -24.41 -1.33
CA LEU A 262 7.93 -23.27 -0.58
C LEU A 262 7.76 -23.51 0.93
N PRO A 263 7.24 -24.65 1.42
CA PRO A 263 7.04 -24.86 2.85
C PRO A 263 8.33 -24.74 3.67
N GLU A 264 9.43 -25.34 3.19
CA GLU A 264 10.74 -25.23 3.84
C GLU A 264 11.26 -23.80 3.82
N ARG A 265 11.17 -23.12 2.66
CA ARG A 265 11.60 -21.73 2.51
C ARG A 265 10.82 -20.78 3.43
N ILE A 266 9.52 -21.00 3.59
CA ILE A 266 8.65 -20.21 4.48
C ILE A 266 9.13 -20.36 5.93
N GLU A 267 9.32 -21.58 6.42
CA GLU A 267 9.73 -21.80 7.81
C GLU A 267 11.14 -21.25 8.09
N VAL A 268 12.08 -21.43 7.15
CA VAL A 268 13.43 -20.86 7.25
C VAL A 268 13.37 -19.34 7.33
N GLN A 269 12.63 -18.69 6.42
CA GLN A 269 12.54 -17.24 6.36
C GLN A 269 11.75 -16.67 7.56
N LYS A 270 10.69 -17.34 7.99
CA LYS A 270 9.91 -16.97 9.17
C LYS A 270 10.77 -16.98 10.42
N LYS A 271 11.57 -18.04 10.64
CA LYS A 271 12.50 -18.10 11.76
C LYS A 271 13.52 -16.96 11.68
N LYS A 272 14.14 -16.76 10.51
CA LYS A 272 15.13 -15.70 10.29
C LYS A 272 14.56 -14.31 10.61
N GLU A 273 13.42 -13.95 10.03
CA GLU A 273 12.81 -12.62 10.24
C GLU A 273 12.32 -12.45 11.69
N THR A 274 11.84 -13.52 12.34
CA THR A 274 11.47 -13.49 13.77
C THR A 274 12.69 -13.27 14.65
N ASP A 275 13.80 -13.96 14.40
CA ASP A 275 15.05 -13.81 15.14
C ASP A 275 15.62 -12.38 14.97
N GLU A 276 15.59 -11.83 13.74
CA GLU A 276 15.98 -10.44 13.45
C GLU A 276 15.09 -9.41 14.16
N MET A 277 13.77 -9.63 14.17
CA MET A 277 12.82 -8.76 14.86
C MET A 277 13.03 -8.79 16.38
N MET A 278 13.24 -9.97 16.96
CA MET A 278 13.53 -10.12 18.39
C MET A 278 14.86 -9.46 18.77
N GLY A 279 15.88 -9.54 17.90
CA GLY A 279 17.13 -8.80 18.06
C GLY A 279 16.91 -7.29 18.11
N LYS A 280 16.22 -6.73 17.12
CA LYS A 280 15.90 -5.28 17.08
C LYS A 280 15.08 -4.82 18.29
N LEU A 281 14.13 -5.63 18.74
CA LEU A 281 13.33 -5.34 19.93
C LEU A 281 14.19 -5.35 21.21
N LYS A 282 15.13 -6.31 21.30
CA LYS A 282 16.11 -6.38 22.38
C LYS A 282 17.01 -5.15 22.40
N ASP A 283 17.52 -4.74 21.24
CA ASP A 283 18.39 -3.56 21.10
C ASP A 283 17.65 -2.28 21.47
N LEU A 284 16.39 -2.13 21.06
CA LEU A 284 15.54 -1.01 21.47
C LEU A 284 15.31 -1.01 22.99
N GLY A 285 15.00 -2.17 23.57
CA GLY A 285 14.85 -2.32 25.01
C GLY A 285 16.13 -1.97 25.77
N ASN A 286 17.28 -2.40 25.29
CA ASN A 286 18.59 -2.10 25.86
C ASN A 286 18.98 -0.62 25.73
N SER A 287 18.55 0.06 24.66
CA SER A 287 18.76 1.51 24.51
C SER A 287 18.02 2.31 25.59
N VAL A 288 16.81 1.88 25.95
CA VAL A 288 16.02 2.50 27.04
C VAL A 288 16.55 2.10 28.40
N LEU A 289 16.74 0.80 28.65
CA LEU A 289 17.21 0.26 29.92
C LEU A 289 18.66 0.66 30.24
N GLY A 290 19.49 0.83 29.22
CA GLY A 290 20.89 1.23 29.36
C GLY A 290 21.04 2.60 30.01
N LYS A 291 20.08 3.53 29.82
CA LYS A 291 20.04 4.83 30.52
C LYS A 291 19.87 4.69 32.04
N PHE A 292 19.45 3.51 32.51
CA PHE A 292 19.29 3.17 33.92
C PHE A 292 20.33 2.15 34.40
N GLY A 293 21.34 1.82 33.58
CA GLY A 293 22.34 0.80 33.90
C GLY A 293 21.79 -0.63 33.87
N LEU A 294 20.72 -0.86 33.10
CA LEU A 294 20.02 -2.13 32.98
C LEU A 294 20.10 -2.67 31.54
N SER A 295 19.93 -3.99 31.37
CA SER A 295 19.78 -4.66 30.08
C SER A 295 18.56 -5.59 30.13
N THR A 296 17.99 -5.89 28.96
CA THR A 296 17.01 -6.96 28.76
C THR A 296 17.52 -8.33 29.25
N ASP A 297 18.84 -8.54 29.30
CA ASP A 297 19.45 -9.76 29.85
C ASP A 297 19.38 -9.86 31.38
N ASN A 298 19.16 -8.73 32.08
CA ASN A 298 18.98 -8.74 33.52
C ASN A 298 17.63 -9.35 33.94
N PHE A 299 16.67 -9.48 33.02
CA PHE A 299 15.34 -10.03 33.28
C PHE A 299 15.25 -11.46 32.75
N LYS A 300 15.37 -12.46 33.63
CA LYS A 300 15.27 -13.88 33.28
C LYS A 300 13.88 -14.42 33.53
N PHE A 301 13.25 -14.98 32.50
CA PHE A 301 11.94 -15.62 32.60
C PHE A 301 12.11 -17.12 32.89
N SER A 302 11.33 -17.65 33.84
CA SER A 302 11.32 -19.07 34.21
C SER A 302 9.87 -19.56 34.20
N PRO A 303 9.54 -20.72 33.59
CA PRO A 303 8.18 -21.23 33.57
C PRO A 303 7.72 -21.61 34.99
N ASN A 304 6.54 -21.16 35.41
CA ASN A 304 6.02 -21.36 36.78
C ASN A 304 5.12 -22.60 36.94
N GLY A 305 5.02 -23.44 35.90
CA GLY A 305 4.24 -24.69 35.92
C GLY A 305 2.71 -24.54 35.82
N GLN A 306 2.16 -23.33 35.97
CA GLN A 306 0.72 -23.02 35.80
C GLN A 306 0.42 -22.40 34.42
N GLY A 307 1.33 -22.53 33.46
CA GLY A 307 1.22 -21.91 32.14
C GLY A 307 1.65 -20.44 32.10
N GLY A 308 2.21 -19.90 33.18
CA GLY A 308 2.79 -18.55 33.23
C GLY A 308 4.32 -18.55 33.34
N TYR A 309 4.92 -17.36 33.30
CA TYR A 309 6.35 -17.14 33.49
C TYR A 309 6.59 -16.29 34.75
N SER A 310 7.52 -16.70 35.61
CA SER A 310 8.06 -15.86 36.68
C SER A 310 9.27 -15.09 36.15
N MET A 311 9.36 -13.79 36.43
CA MET A 311 10.48 -12.94 36.03
C MET A 311 11.42 -12.75 37.22
N ASN A 312 12.67 -13.16 37.07
CA ASN A 312 13.72 -12.98 38.05
C ASN A 312 14.72 -11.94 37.55
N PHE A 313 15.03 -10.97 38.39
CA PHE A 313 16.06 -9.98 38.08
C PHE A 313 17.43 -10.49 38.54
N VAL A 314 18.40 -10.53 37.63
CA VAL A 314 19.79 -10.90 37.92
C VAL A 314 20.67 -9.69 37.59
N ARG A 315 21.39 -9.22 38.61
CA ARG A 315 22.27 -8.06 38.52
C ARG A 315 23.67 -8.46 38.05
#